data_AF-A0A1D6KRH9-F1
#
_entry.id   AF-A0A1D6KRH9-F1
#
_cell.length_a   1.000
_cell.length_b   1.000
_cell.length_c   1.000
_cell.angle_alpha   90.00
_cell.angle_beta   90.00
_cell.angle_gamma   90.00
#
_symmetry.space_group_name_H-M   'P 1'
#
loop_
_entity.id
_entity.type
_entity.pdbx_description
1 polymer ?
#
loop_
_entity_poly.entity_id
_entity_poly.type
_entity_poly.pdbx_seq_one_letter_code
_entity_poly.pdbx_strand_id
1 'polypeptide(L)'
;MEDEISSIIAYALAISDERHHLIDLKFENGMDYSKGEYAKAIEKSFSFLSESSFSSSPWSSTSSEASLSSLSSFSSDDFSGYDSSSLLSPMHPEMTVNGKVTLKDKYSVTVVYDNQFFALRKKCCPSELAYITSLSRCKKWNAQGGKSKAYFVKTTDDRFIIKQINKTEFESFIKFAPDYFKHVYHSLDTGSQTCLAKILVKQIKHGKEVKIDLMVMENLLFGHNISRIYDLKGAIFSRRITDSNDHDTVYLDQNYVEDMSFSPIYIGGRTKHLLQRAIWNDTSFLTSVNVMDYSLLVGVDKEKHELVFGIIDYLRQYT
;
A
#
# COMPACT_ATOMS: atom_id res chain seq x y z
N MET A 1 -5.66 18.12 12.12
CA MET A 1 -4.52 17.83 11.23
C MET A 1 -4.20 16.34 11.16
N GLU A 2 -3.92 15.64 12.27
CA GLU A 2 -3.58 14.20 12.19
C GLU A 2 -4.77 13.33 11.74
N ASP A 3 -5.93 13.42 12.40
CA ASP A 3 -7.18 12.73 11.99
C ASP A 3 -7.74 13.25 10.63
N GLU A 4 -7.34 14.47 10.30
CA GLU A 4 -7.69 15.21 9.08
C GLU A 4 -7.01 14.59 7.86
N ILE A 5 -5.75 14.15 7.98
CA ILE A 5 -5.02 13.45 6.91
C ILE A 5 -5.74 12.15 6.53
N SER A 6 -6.14 11.33 7.50
CA SER A 6 -6.95 10.11 7.25
C SER A 6 -8.28 10.43 6.57
N SER A 7 -8.97 11.48 7.02
CA SER A 7 -10.24 11.92 6.44
C SER A 7 -10.08 12.39 4.99
N ILE A 8 -9.04 13.19 4.70
CA ILE A 8 -8.67 13.66 3.36
C ILE A 8 -8.30 12.48 2.44
N ILE A 9 -7.55 11.50 2.96
CA ILE A 9 -7.17 10.27 2.24
C ILE A 9 -8.41 9.45 1.83
N ALA A 10 -9.36 9.28 2.74
CA ALA A 10 -10.59 8.53 2.47
C ALA A 10 -11.52 9.27 1.50
N TYR A 11 -11.73 10.58 1.68
CA TYR A 11 -12.54 11.40 0.79
C TYR A 11 -12.00 11.43 -0.66
N ALA A 12 -10.68 11.53 -0.82
CA ALA A 12 -10.05 11.46 -2.14
C ALA A 12 -10.16 10.07 -2.82
N LEU A 13 -10.36 8.99 -2.04
CA LEU A 13 -10.65 7.66 -2.61
C LEU A 13 -12.12 7.53 -3.02
N ALA A 14 -13.06 8.08 -2.26
CA ALA A 14 -14.48 8.05 -2.64
C ALA A 14 -14.72 8.72 -4.00
N ILE A 15 -14.08 9.86 -4.26
CA ILE A 15 -14.12 10.53 -5.57
C ILE A 15 -13.45 9.69 -6.68
N SER A 16 -12.39 8.94 -6.35
CA SER A 16 -11.76 8.00 -7.30
C SER A 16 -12.67 6.80 -7.61
N ASP A 17 -13.32 6.23 -6.59
CA ASP A 17 -14.22 5.08 -6.72
C ASP A 17 -15.46 5.44 -7.57
N GLU A 18 -16.11 6.57 -7.30
CA GLU A 18 -17.19 7.11 -8.15
C GLU A 18 -16.74 7.31 -9.60
N ARG A 19 -15.53 7.85 -9.81
CA ARG A 19 -14.94 8.02 -11.15
C ARG A 19 -14.69 6.69 -11.84
N HIS A 20 -14.23 5.65 -11.12
CA HIS A 20 -14.02 4.33 -11.69
C HIS A 20 -15.36 3.65 -12.01
N HIS A 21 -16.36 3.70 -11.13
CA HIS A 21 -17.71 3.23 -11.41
C HIS A 21 -18.34 3.92 -12.64
N LEU A 22 -18.13 5.24 -12.81
CA LEU A 22 -18.56 5.99 -13.99
C LEU A 22 -17.76 5.66 -15.27
N ILE A 23 -16.61 4.98 -15.17
CA ILE A 23 -15.84 4.48 -16.32
C ILE A 23 -16.30 3.06 -16.65
N ASP A 24 -16.40 2.17 -15.65
CA ASP A 24 -16.90 0.80 -15.80
C ASP A 24 -18.30 0.82 -16.47
N LEU A 25 -19.23 1.65 -15.97
CA LEU A 25 -20.58 1.83 -16.54
C LEU A 25 -20.58 2.34 -18.00
N LYS A 26 -19.55 3.07 -18.45
CA LYS A 26 -19.44 3.52 -19.85
C LYS A 26 -18.95 2.41 -20.77
N PHE A 27 -18.02 1.59 -20.30
CA PHE A 27 -17.57 0.43 -21.05
C PHE A 27 -18.69 -0.60 -21.22
N GLU A 28 -19.59 -0.74 -20.23
CA GLU A 28 -20.77 -1.61 -20.33
C GLU A 28 -21.88 -1.03 -21.22
N ASN A 29 -22.18 0.28 -21.14
CA ASN A 29 -23.30 0.88 -21.86
C ASN A 29 -22.94 1.51 -23.23
N GLY A 30 -21.65 1.65 -23.56
CA GLY A 30 -21.19 2.11 -24.88
C GLY A 30 -21.61 3.52 -25.31
N MET A 31 -22.02 4.38 -24.37
CA MET A 31 -22.75 5.62 -24.66
C MET A 31 -22.00 6.88 -24.19
N ASP A 32 -21.71 7.78 -25.13
CA ASP A 32 -20.76 8.88 -24.96
C ASP A 32 -21.45 10.18 -24.48
N TYR A 33 -21.38 10.47 -23.18
CA TYR A 33 -21.98 11.67 -22.58
C TYR A 33 -21.02 12.87 -22.52
N SER A 34 -21.55 14.07 -22.78
CA SER A 34 -20.72 15.27 -23.02
C SER A 34 -20.14 15.89 -21.74
N LYS A 35 -18.93 16.45 -21.84
CA LYS A 35 -18.09 16.90 -20.70
C LYS A 35 -18.73 17.95 -19.78
N GLY A 36 -19.82 18.60 -20.19
CA GLY A 36 -20.51 19.63 -19.41
C GLY A 36 -21.56 19.11 -18.41
N GLU A 37 -22.09 17.90 -18.59
CA GLU A 37 -23.21 17.41 -17.77
C GLU A 37 -22.75 16.74 -16.46
N TYR A 38 -21.53 16.18 -16.45
CA TYR A 38 -20.93 15.51 -15.29
C TYR A 38 -20.93 16.37 -14.01
N ALA A 39 -20.62 17.67 -14.12
CA ALA A 39 -20.59 18.55 -12.96
C ALA A 39 -21.95 18.66 -12.24
N LYS A 40 -23.04 18.70 -13.02
CA LYS A 40 -24.42 18.76 -12.48
C LYS A 40 -24.92 17.40 -11.98
N ALA A 41 -24.44 16.30 -12.55
CA ALA A 41 -24.72 14.96 -12.03
C ALA A 41 -24.11 14.78 -10.64
N ILE A 42 -22.83 15.16 -10.46
CA ILE A 42 -22.10 15.07 -9.19
C ILE A 42 -22.84 15.86 -8.08
N GLU A 43 -23.19 17.13 -8.30
CA GLU A 43 -23.95 17.92 -7.31
C GLU A 43 -25.29 17.28 -6.92
N LYS A 44 -25.95 16.57 -7.85
CA LYS A 44 -27.27 15.97 -7.64
C LYS A 44 -27.22 14.60 -6.95
N SER A 45 -26.11 13.87 -7.03
CA SER A 45 -25.92 12.62 -6.27
C SER A 45 -25.81 12.88 -4.75
N PHE A 46 -25.14 13.96 -4.35
CA PHE A 46 -24.92 14.28 -2.93
C PHE A 46 -26.20 14.52 -2.12
N SER A 47 -27.33 14.87 -2.75
CA SER A 47 -28.61 15.03 -2.06
C SER A 47 -29.33 13.71 -1.74
N PHE A 48 -28.97 12.60 -2.39
CA PHE A 48 -29.66 11.31 -2.22
C PHE A 48 -29.00 10.38 -1.18
N LEU A 49 -27.70 10.55 -0.90
CA LEU A 49 -26.96 9.70 0.06
C LEU A 49 -27.38 9.91 1.54
N SER A 50 -28.36 10.77 1.82
CA SER A 50 -28.94 10.94 3.16
C SER A 50 -30.04 9.92 3.51
N GLU A 51 -30.63 9.22 2.54
CA GLU A 51 -31.76 8.30 2.76
C GLU A 51 -31.72 7.05 1.87
N SER A 52 -31.19 5.93 2.40
CA SER A 52 -31.83 4.60 2.33
C SER A 52 -30.95 3.51 2.95
N SER A 53 -31.58 2.45 3.46
CA SER A 53 -30.92 1.28 4.06
C SER A 53 -30.99 0.09 3.10
N PHE A 54 -29.89 -0.64 2.92
CA PHE A 54 -29.85 -1.80 2.04
C PHE A 54 -30.15 -3.12 2.77
N SER A 55 -31.08 -3.91 2.22
CA SER A 55 -31.18 -5.36 2.49
C SER A 55 -30.18 -6.14 1.62
N SER A 56 -29.99 -7.44 1.90
CA SER A 56 -28.78 -8.16 1.52
C SER A 56 -28.97 -9.37 0.58
N SER A 57 -27.83 -9.85 0.05
CA SER A 57 -27.58 -11.24 -0.43
C SER A 57 -27.97 -11.57 -1.90
N PRO A 58 -27.52 -12.72 -2.48
CA PRO A 58 -26.11 -13.06 -2.73
C PRO A 58 -25.82 -13.84 -4.06
N TRP A 59 -24.53 -14.09 -4.36
CA TRP A 59 -24.01 -15.08 -5.36
C TRP A 59 -24.29 -14.70 -6.85
N SER A 60 -23.47 -15.03 -7.86
CA SER A 60 -22.67 -16.24 -8.11
C SER A 60 -21.41 -15.98 -8.95
N SER A 61 -20.46 -16.92 -8.96
CA SER A 61 -19.22 -16.89 -9.75
C SER A 61 -19.25 -17.82 -10.98
N THR A 62 -18.65 -17.40 -12.10
CA THR A 62 -18.15 -18.33 -13.14
C THR A 62 -16.88 -17.79 -13.81
N SER A 63 -16.00 -18.69 -14.25
CA SER A 63 -14.64 -18.41 -14.74
C SER A 63 -14.48 -18.61 -16.25
N SER A 64 -13.52 -17.91 -16.86
CA SER A 64 -12.84 -18.32 -18.12
C SER A 64 -11.46 -17.65 -18.23
N GLU A 65 -10.46 -18.38 -18.72
CA GLU A 65 -9.12 -17.86 -19.04
C GLU A 65 -8.94 -17.62 -20.55
N ALA A 66 -8.05 -16.68 -20.91
CA ALA A 66 -7.30 -16.67 -22.16
C ALA A 66 -5.99 -15.88 -21.96
N SER A 67 -4.91 -16.24 -22.67
CA SER A 67 -3.55 -15.73 -22.43
C SER A 67 -2.78 -15.39 -23.73
N LEU A 68 -1.67 -14.65 -23.60
CA LEU A 68 -0.62 -14.37 -24.61
C LEU A 68 -1.02 -13.33 -25.70
N SER A 69 -0.13 -12.55 -26.33
CA SER A 69 1.36 -12.47 -26.29
C SER A 69 1.92 -11.05 -26.58
N SER A 70 3.17 -10.83 -26.14
CA SER A 70 4.35 -10.16 -26.76
C SER A 70 4.19 -9.21 -27.99
N LEU A 71 5.03 -8.19 -28.24
CA LEU A 71 6.39 -7.81 -27.79
C LEU A 71 6.36 -6.35 -27.20
N SER A 72 7.33 -5.40 -27.25
CA SER A 72 8.67 -5.23 -27.86
C SER A 72 9.52 -4.15 -27.13
N SER A 73 10.68 -3.75 -27.69
CA SER A 73 11.62 -2.77 -27.09
C SER A 73 12.16 -1.76 -28.12
N PHE A 74 12.58 -0.56 -27.69
CA PHE A 74 13.59 0.27 -28.37
C PHE A 74 14.38 1.14 -27.35
N SER A 75 15.39 1.88 -27.84
CA SER A 75 16.54 2.35 -27.05
C SER A 75 16.42 3.77 -26.45
N SER A 76 17.43 4.06 -25.62
CA SER A 76 17.93 5.35 -25.11
C SER A 76 17.78 6.58 -26.03
N ASP A 77 17.74 7.77 -25.40
CA ASP A 77 18.94 8.62 -25.32
C ASP A 77 18.85 9.69 -24.21
N ASP A 78 19.97 10.38 -23.99
CA ASP A 78 20.29 11.25 -22.85
C ASP A 78 19.59 12.62 -22.89
N PHE A 79 19.24 13.18 -21.72
CA PHE A 79 19.10 14.63 -21.51
C PHE A 79 19.10 14.99 -20.01
N SER A 80 19.54 16.21 -19.69
CA SER A 80 19.71 16.69 -18.31
C SER A 80 18.69 17.77 -17.92
N GLY A 81 18.34 17.79 -16.62
CA GLY A 81 17.68 18.93 -15.97
C GLY A 81 16.17 19.05 -16.21
N TYR A 82 15.37 18.30 -15.45
CA TYR A 82 13.91 18.45 -15.41
C TYR A 82 13.40 18.67 -13.98
N ASP A 83 12.46 19.61 -13.83
CA ASP A 83 11.75 19.89 -12.58
C ASP A 83 10.83 18.70 -12.21
N SER A 84 10.77 18.34 -10.92
CA SER A 84 9.96 17.25 -10.37
C SER A 84 8.46 17.39 -10.70
N SER A 85 7.98 18.56 -11.13
CA SER A 85 6.62 18.77 -11.63
C SER A 85 6.31 17.98 -12.92
N SER A 86 7.31 17.76 -13.78
CA SER A 86 7.14 17.17 -15.12
C SER A 86 7.02 15.64 -15.14
N LEU A 87 7.36 14.96 -14.03
CA LEU A 87 7.18 13.51 -13.87
C LEU A 87 5.71 13.11 -13.69
N LEU A 88 4.83 14.05 -13.32
CA LEU A 88 3.39 13.83 -13.23
C LEU A 88 2.75 13.91 -14.64
N SER A 89 2.97 12.86 -15.42
CA SER A 89 2.25 12.61 -16.68
C SER A 89 0.72 12.57 -16.46
N PRO A 90 -0.11 12.72 -17.52
CA PRO A 90 -1.57 12.64 -17.40
C PRO A 90 -2.14 11.29 -16.92
N MET A 91 -1.28 10.30 -16.59
CA MET A 91 -1.66 9.06 -15.90
C MET A 91 -2.00 9.23 -14.41
N HIS A 92 -1.85 10.43 -13.83
CA HIS A 92 -2.06 10.67 -12.40
C HIS A 92 -3.11 11.76 -12.16
N PRO A 93 -4.34 11.40 -11.75
CA PRO A 93 -5.37 12.39 -11.46
C PRO A 93 -5.04 13.16 -10.17
N GLU A 94 -4.66 14.43 -10.31
CA GLU A 94 -4.66 15.37 -9.17
C GLU A 94 -6.09 15.81 -8.87
N MET A 95 -6.56 15.49 -7.66
CA MET A 95 -7.90 15.81 -7.18
C MET A 95 -7.83 16.98 -6.20
N THR A 96 -8.36 18.13 -6.63
CA THR A 96 -8.54 19.29 -5.74
C THR A 96 -9.72 19.03 -4.82
N VAL A 97 -9.43 18.76 -3.53
CA VAL A 97 -10.44 18.51 -2.49
C VAL A 97 -11.04 19.85 -2.05
N ASN A 98 -11.85 20.46 -2.92
CA ASN A 98 -12.68 21.63 -2.61
C ASN A 98 -13.93 21.23 -1.81
N GLY A 99 -13.75 20.50 -0.71
CA GLY A 99 -14.84 20.16 0.21
C GLY A 99 -15.36 21.43 0.88
N LYS A 100 -16.61 21.83 0.59
CA LYS A 100 -17.25 23.01 1.21
C LYS A 100 -17.77 22.72 2.63
N VAL A 101 -16.96 22.02 3.42
CA VAL A 101 -17.04 22.00 4.89
C VAL A 101 -16.08 23.10 5.39
N THR A 102 -16.37 23.73 6.52
CA THR A 102 -15.56 24.84 7.05
C THR A 102 -14.26 24.38 7.72
N LEU A 103 -13.36 23.78 6.93
CA LEU A 103 -11.93 23.74 7.19
C LEU A 103 -11.28 24.95 6.49
N LYS A 104 -10.30 25.59 7.14
CA LYS A 104 -9.84 26.93 6.73
C LYS A 104 -8.99 26.96 5.46
N ASP A 105 -8.37 25.83 5.09
CA ASP A 105 -7.30 25.77 4.11
C ASP A 105 -7.65 24.90 2.90
N LYS A 106 -6.95 25.15 1.78
CA LYS A 106 -7.11 24.39 0.53
C LYS A 106 -6.06 23.27 0.47
N TYR A 107 -6.56 22.04 0.33
CA TYR A 107 -5.75 20.84 0.11
C TYR A 107 -5.96 20.32 -1.33
N SER A 108 -4.90 19.81 -1.96
CA SER A 108 -5.03 18.90 -3.12
C SER A 108 -4.41 17.55 -2.79
N VAL A 109 -4.96 16.49 -3.40
CA VAL A 109 -4.50 15.12 -3.22
C VAL A 109 -4.22 14.54 -4.60
N THR A 110 -2.98 14.10 -4.83
CA THR A 110 -2.62 13.34 -6.02
C THR A 110 -2.56 11.87 -5.62
N VAL A 111 -3.44 11.05 -6.21
CA VAL A 111 -3.33 9.59 -6.13
C VAL A 111 -2.44 9.16 -7.29
N VAL A 112 -1.24 8.68 -6.98
CA VAL A 112 -0.27 8.27 -8.00
C VAL A 112 -0.57 6.82 -8.39
N TYR A 113 -0.53 6.49 -9.68
CA TYR A 113 -0.95 5.18 -10.21
C TYR A 113 -2.36 4.73 -9.74
N ASP A 114 -3.31 5.67 -9.71
CA ASP A 114 -4.70 5.50 -9.23
C ASP A 114 -5.37 4.23 -9.79
N ASN A 115 -5.43 4.09 -11.11
CA ASN A 115 -6.00 2.92 -11.79
C ASN A 115 -5.33 1.59 -11.38
N GLN A 116 -4.00 1.57 -11.26
CA GLN A 116 -3.25 0.37 -10.92
C GLN A 116 -3.47 -0.02 -9.45
N PHE A 117 -3.36 0.93 -8.53
CA PHE A 117 -3.70 0.64 -7.14
C PHE A 117 -5.18 0.27 -6.98
N PHE A 118 -6.10 0.80 -7.79
CA PHE A 118 -7.51 0.40 -7.76
C PHE A 118 -7.71 -1.05 -8.21
N ALA A 119 -7.05 -1.47 -9.30
CA ALA A 119 -7.03 -2.86 -9.73
C ALA A 119 -6.39 -3.79 -8.68
N LEU A 120 -5.33 -3.35 -8.00
CA LEU A 120 -4.72 -4.07 -6.88
C LEU A 120 -5.68 -4.19 -5.69
N ARG A 121 -6.42 -3.13 -5.34
CA ARG A 121 -7.43 -3.13 -4.27
C ARG A 121 -8.62 -4.04 -4.61
N LYS A 122 -9.14 -4.01 -5.84
CA LYS A 122 -10.15 -4.97 -6.34
C LYS A 122 -9.70 -6.45 -6.23
N LYS A 123 -8.39 -6.74 -6.21
CA LYS A 123 -7.83 -8.10 -6.02
C LYS A 123 -7.52 -8.48 -4.56
N CYS A 124 -7.29 -7.51 -3.67
CA CYS A 124 -6.75 -7.77 -2.33
C CYS A 124 -7.62 -7.29 -1.16
N CYS A 125 -8.61 -6.43 -1.40
CA CYS A 125 -9.54 -5.93 -0.39
C CYS A 125 -10.95 -6.53 -0.61
N PRO A 126 -11.77 -6.72 0.46
CA PRO A 126 -13.14 -7.23 0.31
C PRO A 126 -14.05 -6.34 -0.55
N SER A 127 -13.82 -5.02 -0.52
CA SER A 127 -14.36 -4.03 -1.46
C SER A 127 -13.59 -2.72 -1.32
N GLU A 128 -13.72 -1.82 -2.30
CA GLU A 128 -13.14 -0.46 -2.22
C GLU A 128 -13.76 0.34 -1.07
N LEU A 129 -15.09 0.29 -0.91
CA LEU A 129 -15.77 0.89 0.23
C LEU A 129 -15.20 0.37 1.58
N ALA A 130 -14.93 -0.94 1.71
CA ALA A 130 -14.34 -1.51 2.92
C ALA A 130 -12.88 -1.08 3.17
N TYR A 131 -12.15 -0.65 2.14
CA TYR A 131 -10.83 -0.03 2.25
C TYR A 131 -10.95 1.44 2.67
N ILE A 132 -11.83 2.20 2.03
CA ILE A 132 -12.13 3.62 2.34
C ILE A 132 -12.61 3.77 3.79
N THR A 133 -13.55 2.92 4.24
CA THR A 133 -14.07 2.91 5.62
C THR A 133 -13.00 2.55 6.67
N SER A 134 -11.94 1.84 6.28
CA SER A 134 -10.79 1.58 7.15
C SER A 134 -9.96 2.84 7.33
N LEU A 135 -9.61 3.49 6.22
CA LEU A 135 -8.73 4.68 6.20
C LEU A 135 -9.39 5.96 6.71
N SER A 136 -10.73 6.04 6.73
CA SER A 136 -11.44 7.18 7.35
C SER A 136 -11.37 7.17 8.88
N ARG A 137 -10.99 6.04 9.51
CA ARG A 137 -10.95 5.88 10.96
C ARG A 137 -9.58 5.39 11.42
N CYS A 138 -8.68 6.32 11.68
CA CYS A 138 -7.29 6.05 12.05
C CYS A 138 -6.96 6.41 13.50
N LYS A 139 -5.86 5.87 14.00
CA LYS A 139 -5.22 6.17 15.30
C LYS A 139 -3.72 6.38 15.07
N LYS A 140 -3.11 7.37 15.73
CA LYS A 140 -1.65 7.54 15.72
C LYS A 140 -0.99 6.29 16.31
N TRP A 141 0.08 5.81 15.70
CA TRP A 141 0.80 4.63 16.16
C TRP A 141 2.30 4.92 16.22
N ASN A 142 2.86 4.95 17.43
CA ASN A 142 4.29 5.19 17.63
C ASN A 142 5.07 3.89 17.39
N ALA A 143 5.33 3.55 16.13
CA ALA A 143 6.09 2.36 15.76
C ALA A 143 7.52 2.39 16.37
N GLN A 144 7.89 1.31 17.07
CA GLN A 144 9.22 1.16 17.66
C GLN A 144 10.24 0.67 16.61
N GLY A 145 11.55 0.87 16.88
CA GLY A 145 12.65 0.39 16.03
C GLY A 145 13.13 1.34 14.93
N GLY A 146 12.37 2.38 14.58
CA GLY A 146 12.76 3.36 13.55
C GLY A 146 13.89 4.30 14.00
N LYS A 147 14.99 4.38 13.22
CA LYS A 147 16.04 5.42 13.40
C LYS A 147 15.53 6.83 13.07
N SER A 148 14.54 6.94 12.21
CA SER A 148 13.84 8.19 11.87
C SER A 148 12.53 8.30 12.66
N LYS A 149 12.18 9.52 13.08
CA LYS A 149 10.84 9.85 13.61
C LYS A 149 9.82 9.95 12.47
N ALA A 150 9.69 8.89 11.67
CA ALA A 150 8.68 8.80 10.63
C ALA A 150 7.28 8.83 11.27
N TYR A 151 6.36 9.58 10.67
CA TYR A 151 4.97 9.64 11.14
C TYR A 151 4.25 8.34 10.75
N PHE A 152 3.78 7.61 11.75
CA PHE A 152 3.05 6.35 11.59
C PHE A 152 1.65 6.46 12.20
N VAL A 153 0.70 5.88 11.48
CA VAL A 153 -0.72 5.82 11.80
C VAL A 153 -1.18 4.40 11.48
N LYS A 154 -2.14 3.87 12.24
CA LYS A 154 -2.79 2.58 11.96
C LYS A 154 -4.31 2.79 11.88
N THR A 155 -5.01 2.00 11.08
CA THR A 155 -6.48 2.03 11.05
C THR A 155 -7.05 1.51 12.37
N THR A 156 -8.26 1.93 12.74
CA THR A 156 -8.88 1.53 14.02
C THR A 156 -9.38 0.08 14.04
N ASP A 157 -9.48 -0.55 12.87
CA ASP A 157 -9.66 -1.99 12.67
C ASP A 157 -8.32 -2.75 12.51
N ASP A 158 -7.20 -2.07 12.71
CA ASP A 158 -5.82 -2.58 12.62
C ASP A 158 -5.42 -3.25 11.29
N ARG A 159 -6.19 -3.09 10.20
CA ARG A 159 -5.89 -3.69 8.88
C ARG A 159 -4.77 -3.00 8.10
N PHE A 160 -4.64 -1.68 8.18
CA PHE A 160 -3.66 -0.92 7.39
C PHE A 160 -2.83 0.03 8.25
N ILE A 161 -1.61 0.27 7.80
CA ILE A 161 -0.67 1.26 8.35
C ILE A 161 -0.50 2.37 7.32
N ILE A 162 -0.46 3.62 7.76
CA ILE A 162 -0.07 4.77 6.95
C ILE A 162 1.28 5.26 7.47
N LYS A 163 2.31 5.20 6.62
CA LYS A 163 3.66 5.70 6.86
C LYS A 163 3.85 7.00 6.08
N GLN A 164 4.30 8.07 6.74
CA GLN A 164 4.87 9.20 6.01
C GLN A 164 6.23 8.81 5.45
N ILE A 165 6.37 8.96 4.14
CA ILE A 165 7.60 8.66 3.41
C ILE A 165 8.30 9.97 3.03
N ASN A 166 9.61 9.91 2.88
CA ASN A 166 10.39 11.08 2.47
C ASN A 166 10.44 11.21 0.93
N LYS A 167 10.89 12.37 0.43
CA LYS A 167 10.94 12.66 -1.02
C LYS A 167 11.71 11.59 -1.82
N THR A 168 12.81 11.05 -1.31
CA THR A 168 13.61 10.05 -2.05
C THR A 168 13.04 8.64 -1.98
N GLU A 169 12.31 8.28 -0.92
CA GLU A 169 11.46 7.07 -0.91
C GLU A 169 10.34 7.17 -1.95
N PHE A 170 9.68 8.34 -2.04
CA PHE A 170 8.64 8.59 -3.04
C PHE A 170 9.20 8.53 -4.47
N GLU A 171 10.23 9.31 -4.79
CA GLU A 171 10.82 9.35 -6.14
C GLU A 171 11.44 8.01 -6.56
N SER A 172 12.04 7.26 -5.62
CA SER A 172 12.48 5.88 -5.86
C SER A 172 11.30 4.99 -6.23
N PHE A 173 10.22 4.99 -5.44
CA PHE A 173 9.05 4.16 -5.73
C PHE A 173 8.42 4.51 -7.08
N ILE A 174 8.22 5.79 -7.43
CA ILE A 174 7.66 6.17 -8.73
C ILE A 174 8.50 5.61 -9.90
N LYS A 175 9.83 5.59 -9.75
CA LYS A 175 10.74 5.05 -10.77
C LYS A 175 10.60 3.54 -11.00
N PHE A 176 10.33 2.73 -9.95
CA PHE A 176 10.18 1.27 -10.09
C PHE A 176 8.73 0.75 -9.99
N ALA A 177 7.75 1.63 -9.79
CA ALA A 177 6.33 1.28 -9.67
C ALA A 177 5.79 0.41 -10.84
N PRO A 178 6.15 0.64 -12.13
CA PRO A 178 5.70 -0.22 -13.22
C PRO A 178 6.10 -1.69 -13.04
N ASP A 179 7.34 -1.96 -12.63
CA ASP A 179 7.83 -3.31 -12.39
C ASP A 179 7.29 -3.91 -11.09
N TYR A 180 7.05 -3.10 -10.05
CA TYR A 180 6.32 -3.53 -8.86
C TYR A 180 4.91 -4.02 -9.20
N PHE A 181 4.14 -3.27 -10.00
CA PHE A 181 2.80 -3.71 -10.42
C PHE A 181 2.87 -4.99 -11.25
N LYS A 182 3.81 -5.08 -12.20
CA LYS A 182 4.05 -6.27 -13.01
C LYS A 182 4.36 -7.51 -12.17
N HIS A 183 5.23 -7.38 -11.16
CA HIS A 183 5.58 -8.46 -10.22
C HIS A 183 4.40 -8.88 -9.34
N VAL A 184 3.73 -7.91 -8.70
CA VAL A 184 2.63 -8.19 -7.76
C VAL A 184 1.38 -8.72 -8.48
N TYR A 185 1.05 -8.23 -9.68
CA TYR A 185 -0.01 -8.83 -10.49
C TYR A 185 0.35 -10.24 -10.94
N HIS A 186 1.57 -10.47 -11.45
CA HIS A 186 1.98 -11.82 -11.84
C HIS A 186 1.92 -12.81 -10.66
N SER A 187 2.29 -12.38 -9.45
CA SER A 187 2.12 -13.15 -8.22
C SER A 187 0.64 -13.48 -7.94
N LEU A 188 -0.23 -12.47 -7.94
CA LEU A 188 -1.66 -12.64 -7.65
C LEU A 188 -2.38 -13.50 -8.70
N ASP A 189 -2.10 -13.27 -9.98
CA ASP A 189 -2.81 -13.88 -11.10
C ASP A 189 -2.38 -15.34 -11.33
N THR A 190 -1.15 -15.71 -10.96
CA THR A 190 -0.67 -17.11 -11.04
C THR A 190 -0.75 -17.86 -9.70
N GLY A 191 -1.13 -17.20 -8.61
CA GLY A 191 -1.00 -17.75 -7.25
C GLY A 191 0.46 -17.98 -6.81
N SER A 192 1.44 -17.43 -7.52
CA SER A 192 2.86 -17.52 -7.16
C SER A 192 3.12 -16.74 -5.86
N GLN A 193 3.82 -17.38 -4.93
CA GLN A 193 3.98 -16.85 -3.58
C GLN A 193 4.83 -15.57 -3.59
N THR A 194 4.43 -14.61 -2.76
CA THR A 194 5.14 -13.36 -2.46
C THR A 194 5.00 -13.05 -0.97
N CYS A 195 6.02 -12.41 -0.42
CA CYS A 195 6.14 -11.82 0.91
C CYS A 195 6.08 -10.29 0.86
N LEU A 196 6.16 -9.64 -0.30
CA LEU A 196 6.14 -8.16 -0.41
C LEU A 196 4.84 -7.61 0.17
N ALA A 197 4.96 -6.75 1.19
CA ALA A 197 3.83 -6.03 1.75
C ALA A 197 3.18 -5.17 0.66
N LYS A 198 1.85 -5.22 0.54
CA LYS A 198 1.08 -4.48 -0.45
C LYS A 198 0.94 -3.02 -0.05
N ILE A 199 1.35 -2.14 -0.95
CA ILE A 199 1.42 -0.69 -0.71
C ILE A 199 0.56 0.11 -1.70
N LEU A 200 0.24 1.35 -1.31
CA LEU A 200 -0.41 2.40 -2.11
C LEU A 200 0.24 3.73 -1.75
N VAL A 201 0.63 4.54 -2.74
CA VAL A 201 1.32 5.83 -2.51
C VAL A 201 0.45 7.02 -2.91
N LYS A 202 0.43 8.06 -2.07
CA LYS A 202 -0.27 9.33 -2.28
C LYS A 202 0.63 10.52 -1.98
N GLN A 203 0.35 11.64 -2.64
CA GLN A 203 0.89 12.94 -2.30
C GLN A 203 -0.26 13.87 -1.86
N ILE A 204 -0.09 14.57 -0.74
CA ILE A 204 -0.96 15.65 -0.28
C ILE A 204 -0.20 16.97 -0.40
N LYS A 205 -0.85 18.01 -0.93
CA LYS A 205 -0.35 19.39 -0.96
C LYS A 205 -1.29 20.27 -0.12
N HIS A 206 -0.73 21.10 0.75
CA HIS A 206 -1.45 22.11 1.54
C HIS A 206 -0.87 23.49 1.21
N GLY A 207 -1.73 24.37 0.68
CA GLY A 207 -1.30 25.65 0.14
C GLY A 207 -0.29 25.51 -1.01
N LYS A 208 0.81 26.28 -0.95
CA LYS A 208 1.92 26.23 -1.92
C LYS A 208 3.18 25.54 -1.40
N GLU A 209 3.30 25.31 -0.09
CA GLU A 209 4.59 25.07 0.57
C GLU A 209 4.69 23.71 1.27
N VAL A 210 3.58 23.18 1.80
CA VAL A 210 3.60 21.91 2.55
C VAL A 210 3.19 20.76 1.64
N LYS A 211 4.18 19.99 1.19
CA LYS A 211 4.00 18.69 0.52
C LYS A 211 4.24 17.56 1.54
N ILE A 212 3.31 16.60 1.61
CA ILE A 212 3.43 15.38 2.42
C ILE A 212 3.23 14.17 1.51
N ASP A 213 4.25 13.31 1.40
CA ASP A 213 4.16 12.02 0.73
C ASP A 213 3.81 10.93 1.75
N LEU A 214 2.84 10.08 1.42
CA LEU A 214 2.29 9.07 2.31
C LEU A 214 2.17 7.73 1.58
N MET A 215 2.54 6.66 2.27
CA MET A 215 2.29 5.29 1.85
C MET A 215 1.26 4.65 2.79
N VAL A 216 0.18 4.10 2.24
CA VAL A 216 -0.66 3.12 2.92
C VAL A 216 -0.07 1.74 2.63
N MET A 217 0.01 0.87 3.64
CA MET A 217 0.47 -0.51 3.52
C MET A 217 -0.41 -1.45 4.35
N GLU A 218 -0.45 -2.74 4.01
CA GLU A 218 -1.10 -3.74 4.85
C GLU A 218 -0.38 -3.90 6.20
N ASN A 219 -1.14 -4.04 7.29
CA ASN A 219 -0.59 -4.47 8.55
C ASN A 219 -0.46 -6.01 8.51
N LEU A 220 0.72 -6.50 8.17
CA LEU A 220 1.02 -7.94 8.12
C LEU A 220 0.55 -8.67 9.40
N LEU A 221 0.71 -8.05 10.58
CA LEU A 221 0.35 -8.62 11.88
C LEU A 221 -1.17 -8.57 12.21
N PHE A 222 -2.03 -8.14 11.28
CA PHE A 222 -3.47 -8.03 11.49
C PHE A 222 -4.11 -9.39 11.82
N GLY A 223 -4.91 -9.44 12.89
CA GLY A 223 -5.70 -10.62 13.26
C GLY A 223 -4.93 -11.74 13.97
N HIS A 224 -3.65 -11.56 14.30
CA HIS A 224 -2.82 -12.53 15.03
C HIS A 224 -2.43 -12.01 16.43
N ASN A 225 -2.29 -12.91 17.40
CA ASN A 225 -1.82 -12.56 18.75
C ASN A 225 -0.30 -12.74 18.83
N ILE A 226 0.43 -11.70 18.42
CA ILE A 226 1.88 -11.79 18.21
C ILE A 226 2.64 -11.73 19.53
N SER A 227 3.33 -12.82 19.85
CA SER A 227 4.12 -12.98 21.08
C SER A 227 5.59 -12.56 20.96
N ARG A 228 6.10 -12.42 19.72
CA ARG A 228 7.45 -11.93 19.37
C ARG A 228 7.40 -11.33 17.97
N ILE A 229 7.95 -10.14 17.79
CA ILE A 229 8.13 -9.46 16.48
C ILE A 229 9.63 -9.36 16.20
N TYR A 230 10.07 -9.64 14.96
CA TYR A 230 11.44 -9.42 14.51
C TYR A 230 11.51 -8.58 13.24
N ASP A 231 12.47 -7.66 13.17
CA ASP A 231 12.92 -6.95 11.97
C ASP A 231 14.29 -7.51 11.56
N LEU A 232 14.32 -8.34 10.51
CA LEU A 232 15.50 -9.10 10.09
C LEU A 232 16.06 -8.57 8.77
N LYS A 233 17.37 -8.30 8.70
CA LYS A 233 18.09 -7.87 7.48
C LYS A 233 19.20 -8.82 7.05
N GLY A 234 19.45 -9.89 7.81
CA GLY A 234 20.62 -10.76 7.63
C GLY A 234 21.93 -10.10 8.11
N ALA A 235 21.85 -9.02 8.88
CA ALA A 235 22.97 -8.19 9.27
C ALA A 235 23.25 -8.29 10.78
N ILE A 236 24.47 -8.68 11.16
CA ILE A 236 24.81 -8.96 12.56
C ILE A 236 25.25 -7.69 13.32
N PHE A 237 25.93 -6.76 12.65
CA PHE A 237 26.51 -5.57 13.31
C PHE A 237 25.45 -4.54 13.71
N SER A 238 25.49 -4.08 14.97
CA SER A 238 24.55 -3.10 15.55
C SER A 238 23.05 -3.48 15.43
N ARG A 239 22.73 -4.78 15.42
CA ARG A 239 21.37 -5.30 15.25
C ARG A 239 20.92 -6.14 16.44
N ARG A 240 20.99 -5.54 17.63
CA ARG A 240 20.55 -6.10 18.92
C ARG A 240 19.83 -5.04 19.75
N ILE A 241 18.67 -5.37 20.30
CA ILE A 241 18.03 -4.62 21.39
C ILE A 241 18.57 -5.16 22.72
N THR A 242 18.96 -4.27 23.63
CA THR A 242 19.47 -4.60 24.98
C THR A 242 18.39 -4.50 26.05
N ASP A 243 17.45 -3.57 25.90
CA ASP A 243 16.51 -3.17 26.95
C ASP A 243 15.08 -3.27 26.42
N SER A 244 14.34 -4.28 26.87
CA SER A 244 12.98 -4.58 26.38
C SER A 244 12.12 -5.28 27.45
N ASN A 245 11.31 -4.49 28.15
CA ASN A 245 10.22 -4.96 29.01
C ASN A 245 8.83 -4.72 28.38
N ASP A 246 8.79 -4.26 27.12
CA ASP A 246 7.56 -3.90 26.40
C ASP A 246 7.09 -5.04 25.50
N HIS A 247 5.78 -5.27 25.45
CA HIS A 247 5.15 -6.30 24.62
C HIS A 247 5.25 -5.97 23.12
N ASP A 248 5.27 -4.68 22.78
CA ASP A 248 5.36 -4.20 21.38
C ASP A 248 6.83 -4.11 20.87
N THR A 249 7.79 -4.70 21.59
CA THR A 249 9.21 -4.69 21.21
C THR A 249 9.44 -5.39 19.86
N VAL A 250 10.01 -4.65 18.90
CA VAL A 250 10.54 -5.21 17.64
C VAL A 250 12.00 -5.63 17.85
N TYR A 251 12.22 -6.93 17.97
CA TYR A 251 13.56 -7.53 18.12
C TYR A 251 14.32 -7.54 16.78
N LEU A 252 15.66 -7.65 16.85
CA LEU A 252 16.53 -7.56 15.67
C LEU A 252 17.30 -8.87 15.42
N ASP A 253 18.05 -8.92 14.32
CA ASP A 253 18.82 -10.08 13.84
C ASP A 253 19.59 -10.85 14.93
N GLN A 254 20.32 -10.16 15.82
CA GLN A 254 21.07 -10.84 16.88
C GLN A 254 20.14 -11.41 17.96
N ASN A 255 19.08 -10.69 18.34
CA ASN A 255 18.08 -11.21 19.29
C ASN A 255 17.41 -12.47 18.72
N TYR A 256 17.14 -12.52 17.41
CA TYR A 256 16.60 -13.72 16.75
C TYR A 256 17.56 -14.92 16.85
N VAL A 257 18.86 -14.72 16.63
CA VAL A 257 19.87 -15.81 16.77
C VAL A 257 19.98 -16.31 18.21
N GLU A 258 19.95 -15.40 19.18
CA GLU A 258 19.89 -15.72 20.61
C GLU A 258 18.60 -16.51 20.93
N ASP A 259 17.43 -16.03 20.52
CA ASP A 259 16.13 -16.66 20.74
C ASP A 259 16.01 -18.05 20.07
N MET A 260 16.56 -18.25 18.88
CA MET A 260 16.52 -19.56 18.21
C MET A 260 17.36 -20.62 18.93
N SER A 261 18.28 -20.21 19.80
CA SER A 261 19.09 -21.13 20.61
C SER A 261 18.32 -21.69 21.82
N PHE A 262 17.26 -21.01 22.27
CA PHE A 262 16.44 -21.41 23.43
C PHE A 262 14.99 -21.77 23.07
N SER A 263 14.41 -21.15 22.05
CA SER A 263 13.03 -21.31 21.60
C SER A 263 12.96 -21.31 20.06
N PRO A 264 13.53 -22.34 19.41
CA PRO A 264 13.60 -22.47 17.96
C PRO A 264 12.22 -22.52 17.30
N ILE A 265 12.13 -21.91 16.11
CA ILE A 265 10.94 -21.93 15.27
C ILE A 265 11.03 -23.09 14.28
N TYR A 266 10.07 -24.03 14.38
CA TYR A 266 9.96 -25.17 13.46
C TYR A 266 8.92 -24.89 12.38
N ILE A 267 9.26 -25.21 11.12
CA ILE A 267 8.36 -25.09 9.98
C ILE A 267 8.32 -26.40 9.18
N GLY A 268 7.11 -26.81 8.78
CA GLY A 268 6.91 -28.02 7.96
C GLY A 268 7.57 -27.91 6.60
N GLY A 269 8.05 -29.04 6.05
CA GLY A 269 8.83 -29.07 4.81
C GLY A 269 8.15 -28.38 3.61
N ARG A 270 6.83 -28.54 3.46
CA ARG A 270 6.06 -27.83 2.41
C ARG A 270 6.06 -26.32 2.61
N THR A 271 5.77 -25.86 3.84
CA THR A 271 5.76 -24.44 4.22
C THR A 271 7.13 -23.81 4.00
N LYS A 272 8.21 -24.52 4.35
CA LYS A 272 9.59 -24.08 4.10
C LYS A 272 9.86 -23.83 2.61
N HIS A 273 9.47 -24.74 1.72
CA HIS A 273 9.68 -24.55 0.28
C HIS A 273 8.85 -23.38 -0.28
N LEU A 274 7.62 -23.19 0.20
CA LEU A 274 6.77 -22.05 -0.19
C LEU A 274 7.37 -20.72 0.28
N LEU A 275 7.82 -20.63 1.53
CA LEU A 275 8.52 -19.47 2.09
C LEU A 275 9.81 -19.15 1.33
N GLN A 276 10.65 -20.16 1.07
CA GLN A 276 11.89 -19.97 0.31
C GLN A 276 11.62 -19.52 -1.12
N ARG A 277 10.57 -20.03 -1.78
CA ARG A 277 10.17 -19.58 -3.12
C ARG A 277 9.64 -18.14 -3.10
N ALA A 278 8.82 -17.77 -2.12
CA ALA A 278 8.30 -16.42 -1.97
C ALA A 278 9.44 -15.39 -1.79
N ILE A 279 10.34 -15.65 -0.84
CA ILE A 279 11.52 -14.82 -0.60
C ILE A 279 12.39 -14.76 -1.86
N TRP A 280 12.65 -15.88 -2.55
CA TRP A 280 13.46 -15.89 -3.76
C TRP A 280 12.85 -15.07 -4.91
N ASN A 281 11.55 -15.19 -5.14
CA ASN A 281 10.83 -14.41 -6.15
C ASN A 281 10.99 -12.91 -5.89
N ASP A 282 10.74 -12.50 -4.66
CA ASP A 282 10.73 -11.08 -4.28
C ASP A 282 12.13 -10.48 -4.20
N THR A 283 13.12 -11.19 -3.63
CA THR A 283 14.49 -10.66 -3.59
C THR A 283 15.11 -10.61 -4.98
N SER A 284 14.76 -11.54 -5.88
CA SER A 284 15.13 -11.44 -7.31
C SER A 284 14.53 -10.17 -7.96
N PHE A 285 13.25 -9.87 -7.69
CA PHE A 285 12.62 -8.63 -8.15
C PHE A 285 13.30 -7.39 -7.56
N LEU A 286 13.48 -7.32 -6.24
CA LEU A 286 14.10 -6.18 -5.55
C LEU A 286 15.53 -5.93 -6.04
N THR A 287 16.31 -6.98 -6.28
CA THR A 287 17.63 -6.89 -6.92
C THR A 287 17.54 -6.30 -8.33
N SER A 288 16.56 -6.73 -9.14
CA SER A 288 16.38 -6.21 -10.51
C SER A 288 15.99 -4.73 -10.57
N VAL A 289 15.35 -4.19 -9.52
CA VAL A 289 15.03 -2.76 -9.38
C VAL A 289 16.02 -2.01 -8.46
N ASN A 290 17.21 -2.58 -8.20
CA ASN A 290 18.28 -2.00 -7.37
C ASN A 290 17.86 -1.58 -5.95
N VAL A 291 16.84 -2.21 -5.37
CA VAL A 291 16.40 -1.95 -3.99
C VAL A 291 17.21 -2.78 -3.00
N MET A 292 17.64 -2.14 -1.91
CA MET A 292 18.39 -2.74 -0.79
C MET A 292 17.89 -2.18 0.55
N ASP A 293 18.54 -2.55 1.66
CA ASP A 293 18.19 -2.13 3.04
C ASP A 293 16.74 -2.45 3.50
N TYR A 294 16.01 -3.31 2.79
CA TYR A 294 14.71 -3.84 3.21
C TYR A 294 14.85 -4.83 4.38
N SER A 295 13.76 -5.04 5.13
CA SER A 295 13.68 -6.06 6.19
C SER A 295 12.68 -7.14 5.84
N LEU A 296 12.92 -8.36 6.33
CA LEU A 296 11.86 -9.34 6.56
C LEU A 296 11.29 -9.10 7.96
N LEU A 297 10.06 -8.60 8.04
CA LEU A 297 9.28 -8.59 9.28
C LEU A 297 8.80 -10.02 9.56
N VAL A 298 8.91 -10.48 10.80
CA VAL A 298 8.41 -11.79 11.25
C VAL A 298 7.62 -11.64 12.55
N GLY A 299 6.38 -12.12 12.59
CA GLY A 299 5.54 -12.20 13.78
C GLY A 299 5.26 -13.66 14.18
N VAL A 300 5.40 -13.97 15.47
CA VAL A 300 5.16 -15.32 16.02
C VAL A 300 3.89 -15.37 16.85
N ASP A 301 2.83 -15.98 16.33
CA ASP A 301 1.59 -16.26 17.06
C ASP A 301 1.72 -17.61 17.79
N LYS A 302 1.84 -17.56 19.13
CA LYS A 302 2.00 -18.76 19.96
C LYS A 302 0.68 -19.49 20.21
N GLU A 303 -0.45 -18.82 20.10
CA GLU A 303 -1.77 -19.38 20.42
C GLU A 303 -2.36 -20.16 19.25
N LYS A 304 -2.17 -19.64 18.03
CA LYS A 304 -2.54 -20.31 16.78
C LYS A 304 -1.45 -21.24 16.23
N HIS A 305 -0.23 -21.13 16.77
CA HIS A 305 0.99 -21.76 16.24
C HIS A 305 1.31 -21.32 14.79
N GLU A 306 1.11 -20.03 14.50
CA GLU A 306 1.29 -19.44 13.18
C GLU A 306 2.52 -18.53 13.10
N LEU A 307 3.07 -18.39 11.89
CA LEU A 307 4.12 -17.44 11.56
C LEU A 307 3.62 -16.49 10.49
N VAL A 308 3.63 -15.21 10.82
CA VAL A 308 3.39 -14.11 9.89
C VAL A 308 4.74 -13.62 9.40
N PHE A 309 4.90 -13.36 8.11
CA PHE A 309 6.12 -12.77 7.57
C PHE A 309 5.84 -11.91 6.34
N GLY A 310 6.66 -10.89 6.12
CA GLY A 310 6.60 -10.07 4.91
C GLY A 310 7.78 -9.12 4.76
N ILE A 311 8.12 -8.76 3.53
CA ILE A 311 9.21 -7.84 3.22
C ILE A 311 8.70 -6.40 3.28
N ILE A 312 9.38 -5.56 4.05
CA ILE A 312 9.05 -4.16 4.35
C ILE A 312 10.22 -3.21 4.10
N ASP A 313 9.95 -1.90 4.11
CA ASP A 313 10.93 -0.81 3.92
C ASP A 313 11.74 -0.83 2.60
N TYR A 314 11.24 -1.56 1.60
CA TYR A 314 11.81 -1.71 0.26
C TYR A 314 11.57 -0.50 -0.67
N LEU A 315 11.26 0.69 -0.15
CA LEU A 315 11.00 1.87 -0.99
C LEU A 315 12.26 2.52 -1.57
N ARG A 316 13.44 2.23 -1.03
CA ARG A 316 14.68 2.94 -1.36
C ARG A 316 15.53 2.15 -2.35
N GLN A 317 15.78 2.74 -3.52
CA GLN A 317 16.84 2.27 -4.41
C GLN A 317 18.21 2.62 -3.85
N TYR A 318 19.18 1.73 -4.07
CA TYR A 318 20.59 2.02 -3.91
C TYR A 318 21.11 2.79 -5.13
N THR A 319 21.85 3.87 -4.88
CA THR A 319 22.40 4.82 -5.86
C THR A 319 23.84 5.13 -5.51
#